data_AF-A0A7V4UFE9-F1
#
_entry.id   AF-A0A7V4UFE9-F1
#
_cell.length_a   1.000
_cell.length_b   1.000
_cell.length_c   1.000
_cell.angle_alpha   90.00
_cell.angle_beta   90.00
_cell.angle_gamma   90.00
#
_symmetry.space_group_name_H-M   'P 1'
#
loop_
_entity.id
_entity.type
_entity.pdbx_description
1 polymer ?
#
loop_
_entity_poly.entity_id
_entity_poly.type
_entity_poly.pdbx_seq_one_letter_code
_entity_poly.pdbx_strand_id
1 'polypeptide(L)'
;RPRWKPSAETLRQFCEYHWPGNIRQLGHVIEQGYVLDCEPRLPEPPQRRASEAALPFIDLAQLRRAAVRQALRATRGHKGRAARLLGVHANTMTRLLAQLRRDEPNGDDGSGLS
;
A
#
# COMPACT_ATOMS: atom_id res chain seq x y z
N ARG A 1 -17.60 30.88 22.08
CA ARG A 1 -17.38 29.43 21.90
C ARG A 1 -16.52 28.94 23.06
N PRO A 2 -16.96 27.95 23.85
CA PRO A 2 -16.16 27.43 24.95
C PRO A 2 -14.86 26.85 24.38
N ARG A 3 -13.72 27.19 25.00
CA ARG A 3 -12.43 26.61 24.63
C ARG A 3 -12.38 25.23 25.28
N TRP A 4 -12.18 24.18 24.49
CA TRP A 4 -11.90 22.86 25.02
C TRP A 4 -10.67 22.92 25.94
N LYS A 5 -10.84 22.49 27.19
CA LYS A 5 -9.78 22.41 28.20
C LYS A 5 -9.61 20.94 28.58
N PRO A 6 -8.69 20.21 27.94
CA PRO A 6 -8.46 18.82 28.30
C PRO A 6 -7.95 18.72 29.74
N SER A 7 -8.32 17.63 30.42
CA SER A 7 -7.70 17.27 31.69
C SER A 7 -6.24 16.85 31.46
N ALA A 8 -5.42 16.89 32.51
CA ALA A 8 -4.03 16.44 32.43
C ALA A 8 -3.92 14.97 32.01
N GLU A 9 -4.91 14.15 32.36
CA GLU A 9 -4.99 12.74 31.96
C GLU A 9 -5.29 12.59 30.48
N THR A 10 -6.27 13.33 29.94
CA THR A 10 -6.57 13.34 28.50
C THR A 10 -5.37 13.81 27.68
N LEU A 11 -4.64 14.84 28.14
CA LEU A 11 -3.41 15.28 27.47
C LEU A 11 -2.34 14.17 27.45
N ARG A 12 -2.13 13.47 28.57
CA ARG A 12 -1.19 12.34 28.63
C ARG A 12 -1.58 11.24 27.66
N GLN A 13 -2.85 10.85 27.63
CA GLN A 13 -3.35 9.84 26.72
C GLN A 13 -3.14 10.24 25.25
N PHE A 14 -3.37 11.50 24.88
CA PHE A 14 -3.11 12.01 23.52
C PHE A 14 -1.62 12.05 23.15
N CYS A 15 -0.74 12.30 24.11
CA CYS A 15 0.72 12.26 23.92
C CYS A 15 1.25 10.82 23.83
N GLU A 16 0.69 9.90 24.61
CA GLU A 16 1.10 8.49 24.65
C GLU A 16 0.51 7.66 23.50
N TYR A 17 -0.58 8.15 22.87
CA TYR A 17 -1.21 7.47 21.77
C TYR A 17 -0.27 7.39 20.54
N HIS A 18 -0.01 6.18 20.08
CA HIS A 18 0.78 5.94 18.88
C HIS A 18 -0.07 6.26 17.65
N TRP A 19 -0.07 7.52 17.22
CA TRP A 19 -0.79 8.01 16.03
C TRP A 19 -0.28 7.30 14.76
N PRO A 20 -1.03 6.32 14.18
CA PRO A 20 -0.56 5.49 13.07
C PRO A 20 -0.53 6.22 11.69
N GLY A 21 -0.31 7.54 11.70
CA GLY A 21 -0.36 8.39 10.52
C GLY A 21 0.19 9.81 10.74
N ASN A 22 1.08 10.01 11.73
CA ASN A 22 1.67 11.30 12.12
C ASN A 22 0.68 12.30 12.77
N ILE A 23 1.17 13.53 13.02
CA ILE A 23 0.48 14.68 13.64
C ILE A 23 -0.80 15.10 12.86
N ARG A 24 -0.96 14.71 11.60
CA ARG A 24 -2.17 15.00 10.81
C ARG A 24 -3.42 14.36 11.40
N GLN A 25 -3.31 13.15 11.94
CA GLN A 25 -4.44 12.48 12.60
C GLN A 25 -4.84 13.19 13.89
N LEU A 26 -3.86 13.65 14.67
CA LEU A 26 -4.10 14.49 15.85
C LEU A 26 -4.86 15.77 15.46
N GLY A 27 -4.39 16.47 14.43
CA GLY A 27 -5.06 17.67 13.92
C GLY A 27 -6.51 17.41 13.51
N HIS A 28 -6.76 16.32 12.80
CA HIS A 28 -8.12 15.94 12.38
C HIS A 28 -9.04 15.64 13.57
N VAL A 29 -8.55 14.95 14.61
CA VAL A 29 -9.35 14.66 15.82
C VAL A 29 -9.75 15.94 16.56
N ILE A 30 -8.81 16.88 16.70
CA ILE A 30 -9.10 18.18 17.34
C ILE A 30 -10.06 19.02 16.48
N GLU A 31 -9.88 19.01 15.15
CA GLU A 31 -10.74 19.71 14.20
C GLU A 31 -12.17 19.16 14.23
N GLN A 32 -12.32 17.83 14.18
CA GLN A 32 -13.62 17.16 14.29
C GLN A 32 -14.33 17.50 15.61
N GLY A 33 -13.62 17.46 16.74
CA GLY A 33 -14.19 17.85 18.04
C GLY A 33 -14.67 19.29 18.06
N TYR A 34 -13.90 20.21 17.47
CA TYR A 34 -14.27 21.62 17.38
C TYR A 34 -15.45 21.88 16.43
N VAL A 35 -15.56 21.15 15.32
CA VAL A 35 -16.66 21.28 14.35
C VAL A 35 -17.96 20.73 14.90
N LEU A 36 -17.90 19.60 15.61
CA LEU A 36 -19.05 18.88 16.14
C LEU A 36 -19.49 19.35 17.54
N ASP A 37 -18.80 20.35 18.11
CA ASP A 37 -18.98 20.83 19.49
C ASP A 37 -18.97 19.69 20.52
N CYS A 38 -18.10 18.70 20.27
CA CYS A 38 -17.95 17.52 21.11
C CYS A 38 -16.51 17.39 21.62
N GLU A 39 -16.34 16.73 22.76
CA GLU A 39 -14.99 16.47 23.27
C GLU A 39 -14.23 15.55 22.29
N PRO A 40 -13.03 15.95 21.82
CA PRO A 40 -12.22 15.11 20.96
C PRO A 40 -11.78 13.88 21.76
N ARG A 41 -12.15 12.70 21.25
CA ARG A 41 -11.79 11.41 21.84
C ARG A 41 -10.70 10.76 21.02
N LEU A 42 -9.85 9.99 21.67
CA LEU A 42 -8.87 9.18 20.96
C LEU A 42 -9.59 8.21 20.03
N PRO A 43 -9.12 8.06 18.78
CA PRO A 43 -9.63 7.02 17.92
C PRO A 43 -9.38 5.67 18.59
N GLU A 44 -10.32 4.74 18.44
CA GLU A 44 -10.05 3.37 18.87
C GLU A 44 -8.79 2.88 18.15
N PRO A 45 -7.85 2.24 18.87
CA PRO A 45 -6.68 1.66 18.23
C PRO A 45 -7.19 0.77 17.10
N PRO A 46 -6.66 0.91 15.87
CA PRO A 46 -7.11 0.07 14.78
C PRO A 46 -6.97 -1.35 15.28
N GLN A 47 -8.11 -2.06 15.44
CA GLN A 47 -8.13 -3.48 15.74
C GLN A 47 -7.12 -4.08 14.79
N ARG A 48 -6.02 -4.63 15.33
CA ARG A 48 -4.92 -5.19 14.53
C ARG A 48 -5.57 -6.08 13.48
N ARG A 49 -5.75 -5.56 12.26
CA ARG A 49 -6.16 -6.38 11.13
C ARG A 49 -5.03 -7.38 11.04
N ALA A 50 -5.36 -8.63 11.31
CA ALA A 50 -4.43 -9.73 11.44
C ALA A 50 -3.37 -9.60 10.36
N SER A 51 -2.14 -9.30 10.76
CA SER A 51 -0.99 -9.03 9.90
C SER A 51 -1.31 -8.11 8.71
N GLU A 52 -0.73 -6.90 8.70
CA GLU A 52 -0.08 -6.53 7.46
C GLU A 52 0.84 -7.70 7.15
N ALA A 53 0.40 -8.61 6.27
CA ALA A 53 1.24 -9.67 5.77
C ALA A 53 2.43 -8.92 5.21
N ALA A 54 3.55 -8.96 5.94
CA ALA A 54 4.75 -8.25 5.56
C ALA A 54 4.94 -8.62 4.10
N LEU A 55 4.73 -7.64 3.22
CA LEU A 55 4.83 -7.90 1.79
C LEU A 55 6.21 -8.52 1.67
N PRO A 56 6.33 -9.78 1.19
CA PRO A 56 7.63 -10.40 1.08
C PRO A 56 8.52 -9.40 0.35
N PHE A 57 9.76 -9.24 0.81
CA PHE A 57 10.76 -8.38 0.14
C PHE A 57 11.09 -8.99 -1.23
N ILE A 58 10.10 -8.96 -2.12
CA ILE A 58 10.18 -9.34 -3.50
C ILE A 58 10.75 -8.12 -4.20
N ASP A 59 11.84 -8.35 -4.91
CA ASP A 59 12.42 -7.34 -5.78
C ASP A 59 11.34 -6.73 -6.68
N LEU A 60 11.32 -5.40 -6.77
CA LEU A 60 10.33 -4.66 -7.52
C LEU A 60 10.29 -5.10 -8.99
N ALA A 61 11.43 -5.55 -9.55
CA ALA A 61 11.46 -6.11 -10.89
C ALA A 61 10.67 -7.42 -10.96
N GLN A 62 10.85 -8.34 -10.01
CA GLN A 62 10.11 -9.61 -9.95
C GLN A 62 8.60 -9.39 -9.77
N LEU A 63 8.19 -8.50 -8.85
CA LEU A 63 6.78 -8.17 -8.64
C LEU A 63 6.17 -7.63 -9.93
N ARG A 64 6.88 -6.73 -10.61
CA ARG A 64 6.46 -6.16 -11.88
C ARG A 64 6.35 -7.21 -12.98
N ARG A 65 7.29 -8.15 -13.06
CA ARG A 65 7.23 -9.28 -14.01
C ARG A 65 6.02 -10.17 -13.74
N ALA A 66 5.74 -10.50 -12.48
CA ALA A 66 4.56 -11.27 -12.09
C ALA A 66 3.27 -10.57 -12.51
N ALA A 67 3.14 -9.28 -12.22
CA ALA A 67 1.98 -8.47 -12.58
C ALA A 67 1.75 -8.42 -14.10
N VAL A 68 2.80 -8.21 -14.91
CA VAL A 68 2.69 -8.20 -16.38
C VAL A 68 2.27 -9.57 -16.93
N ARG A 69 2.86 -10.66 -16.44
CA ARG A 69 2.47 -12.02 -16.86
C ARG A 69 1.03 -12.33 -16.50
N GLN A 70 0.59 -11.97 -15.29
CA GLN A 70 -0.79 -12.16 -14.87
C GLN A 70 -1.77 -11.36 -15.72
N ALA A 71 -1.46 -10.09 -16.01
CA ALA A 71 -2.31 -9.25 -16.86
C ALA A 71 -2.40 -9.75 -18.31
N LEU A 72 -1.31 -10.30 -18.85
CA LEU A 72 -1.32 -10.93 -20.17
C LEU A 72 -2.17 -12.21 -20.18
N ARG A 73 -2.05 -13.06 -19.14
CA ARG A 73 -2.89 -14.28 -19.01
C ARG A 73 -4.37 -13.91 -18.92
N ALA A 74 -4.72 -12.94 -18.07
CA ALA A 74 -6.09 -12.48 -17.88
C ALA A 74 -6.71 -11.90 -19.17
N THR A 75 -5.88 -11.28 -20.02
CA THR A 75 -6.34 -10.64 -21.25
C THR A 75 -6.04 -11.44 -22.52
N ARG A 76 -5.68 -12.73 -22.40
CA ARG A 76 -5.37 -13.63 -23.52
C ARG A 76 -4.32 -13.05 -24.49
N GLY A 77 -3.31 -12.34 -23.96
CA GLY A 77 -2.24 -11.74 -24.74
C GLY A 77 -2.54 -10.36 -25.34
N HIS A 78 -3.71 -9.77 -25.09
CA HIS A 78 -4.04 -8.43 -25.59
C HIS A 78 -3.29 -7.33 -24.81
N LYS A 79 -2.12 -6.92 -25.32
CA LYS A 79 -1.22 -5.92 -24.72
C LYS A 79 -1.92 -4.63 -24.28
N GLY A 80 -2.81 -4.09 -25.11
CA GLY A 80 -3.57 -2.88 -24.78
C GLY A 80 -4.56 -3.07 -23.63
N ARG A 81 -5.22 -4.23 -23.55
CA ARG A 81 -6.13 -4.58 -22.44
C ARG A 81 -5.33 -4.86 -21.17
N ALA A 82 -4.20 -5.55 -21.26
CA ALA A 82 -3.31 -5.79 -20.14
C ALA A 82 -2.74 -4.48 -19.57
N ALA A 83 -2.39 -3.51 -20.44
CA ALA A 83 -1.94 -2.19 -20.03
C ALA A 83 -3.01 -1.44 -19.22
N ARG A 84 -4.26 -1.47 -19.70
CA ARG A 84 -5.42 -0.91 -18.98
C ARG A 84 -5.65 -1.60 -17.64
N LEU A 85 -5.53 -2.93 -17.58
CA LEU A 85 -5.69 -3.71 -16.36
C LEU A 85 -4.62 -3.38 -15.30
N LEU A 86 -3.41 -3.05 -15.74
CA LEU A 86 -2.31 -2.63 -14.88
C LEU A 86 -2.29 -1.11 -14.58
N GLY A 87 -3.22 -0.35 -15.16
CA GLY A 87 -3.24 1.12 -15.01
C GLY A 87 -2.06 1.84 -15.66
N VAL A 88 -1.40 1.22 -16.66
CA VAL A 88 -0.24 1.80 -17.35
C VAL A 88 -0.56 2.16 -18.80
N HIS A 89 0.14 3.15 -19.33
CA HIS A 89 0.03 3.51 -20.75
C HIS A 89 0.55 2.38 -21.65
N ALA A 90 -0.01 2.24 -22.85
CA ALA A 90 0.36 1.18 -23.81
C ALA A 90 1.87 1.21 -24.16
N ASN A 91 2.46 2.39 -24.25
CA ASN A 91 3.91 2.54 -24.50
C ASN A 91 4.76 1.99 -23.34
N THR A 92 4.31 2.17 -22.09
CA THR A 92 4.95 1.60 -20.91
C THR A 92 4.85 0.08 -20.95
N MET A 93 3.69 -0.47 -21.32
CA MET A 93 3.52 -1.91 -21.47
C MET A 93 4.48 -2.51 -22.51
N THR A 94 4.65 -1.87 -23.67
CA THR A 94 5.61 -2.33 -24.70
C THR A 94 7.04 -2.35 -24.18
N ARG A 95 7.46 -1.30 -23.45
CA ARG A 95 8.79 -1.23 -22.83
C ARG A 95 8.98 -2.31 -21.76
N LEU A 96 7.97 -2.57 -20.95
CA LEU A 96 7.99 -3.63 -19.94
C LEU A 96 8.14 -5.01 -20.58
N LEU A 97 7.43 -5.28 -21.69
CA LEU A 97 7.56 -6.53 -22.43
C LEU A 97 8.95 -6.70 -23.06
N ALA A 98 9.57 -5.61 -23.53
CA ALA A 98 10.93 -5.65 -24.05
C ALA A 98 11.99 -5.90 -22.96
N GLN A 99 11.74 -5.44 -21.73
CA GLN A 99 12.59 -5.73 -20.57
C GLN A 99 12.43 -7.19 -20.13
N LEU A 100 11.19 -7.69 -20.00
CA LEU A 100 10.89 -9.10 -19.69
C LEU A 100 11.58 -10.08 -20.64
N ARG A 101 11.59 -9.80 -21.95
CA ARG A 101 12.26 -10.64 -22.94
C ARG A 101 13.78 -10.66 -22.82
N ARG A 102 14.38 -9.59 -22.29
CA ARG A 102 15.83 -9.51 -22.03
C ARG A 102 16.23 -10.18 -20.72
N ASP A 103 15.27 -10.34 -19.84
CA ASP A 103 15.43 -10.76 -18.46
C ASP A 103 14.93 -12.19 -18.18
N GLU A 104 14.48 -12.92 -19.21
CA GLU A 104 14.21 -14.35 -19.07
C GLU A 104 15.57 -15.04 -18.83
N PRO A 105 15.81 -15.59 -17.62
CA PRO A 105 16.99 -16.40 -17.42
C PRO A 105 16.89 -17.58 -18.38
N ASN A 106 17.92 -17.75 -19.20
CA ASN A 106 18.11 -18.91 -20.05
C ASN A 106 17.80 -20.16 -19.21
N GLY A 107 16.73 -20.87 -19.56
CA GLY A 107 16.40 -22.14 -18.94
C GLY A 107 17.39 -23.19 -19.44
N ASP A 108 18.56 -23.25 -18.82
CA ASP A 108 19.48 -24.38 -18.93
C ASP A 108 20.43 -24.36 -17.72
N ASP A 109 20.06 -25.10 -16.68
CA ASP A 109 21.00 -25.83 -15.82
C ASP A 109 20.20 -26.78 -14.91
N GLY A 110 20.34 -28.08 -15.15
CA GLY A 110 19.77 -29.11 -14.27
C GLY A 110 19.27 -30.40 -14.91
N SER A 111 19.68 -30.74 -16.13
CA SER A 111 19.76 -32.17 -16.50
C SER A 111 21.01 -32.74 -15.81
N GLY A 112 20.86 -33.39 -14.65
CA GLY A 112 22.00 -33.99 -13.96
C GLY A 112 21.74 -34.48 -12.56
N LEU A 113 21.73 -35.82 -12.46
CA LEU A 113 22.13 -36.66 -11.32
C LEU A 113 21.05 -37.08 -10.30
N SER A 114 20.66 -38.35 -10.54
CA SER A 114 20.52 -39.48 -9.58
C SER A 114 19.28 -39.57 -8.72
#